data_AF-A0A497T9M5-F1
#
_entry.id   AF-A0A497T9M5-F1
#
_cell.length_a   1.000
_cell.length_b   1.000
_cell.length_c   1.000
_cell.angle_alpha   90.00
_cell.angle_beta   90.00
_cell.angle_gamma   90.00
#
_symmetry.space_group_name_H-M   'P 1'
#
loop_
_entity.id
_entity.type
_entity.pdbx_description
1 polymer ?
#
loop_
_entity_poly.entity_id
_entity_poly.type
_entity_poly.pdbx_seq_one_letter_code
_entity_poly.pdbx_strand_id
1 'polypeptide(L)'
;MGSKNGLLPRWYSFSGNIKLIVQKLRDIIPEIKPNPRGQPPKHPIRDYLILIILKEFKKASLRDAETDWSEYICGERIDHSVIHYWEQNIPIDIIECGKDGRKEARRIFWL
;
A
#
# COMPACT_ATOMS: atom_id res chain seq x y z
N MET A 1 -0.68 -17.39 -28.37
CA MET A 1 -1.95 -16.76 -28.78
C MET A 1 -1.79 -15.25 -28.65
N GLY A 2 -1.58 -14.55 -29.76
CA GLY A 2 -1.32 -13.11 -29.81
C GLY A 2 -2.36 -12.40 -30.66
N SER A 3 -2.80 -11.23 -30.20
CA SER A 3 -3.79 -10.38 -30.89
C SER A 3 -3.17 -9.77 -32.15
N LYS A 4 -3.86 -9.89 -33.29
CA LYS A 4 -3.36 -9.53 -34.63
C LYS A 4 -3.49 -8.04 -35.00
N ASN A 5 -4.03 -7.23 -34.11
CA ASN A 5 -4.18 -5.79 -34.28
C ASN A 5 -3.51 -5.15 -33.07
N GLY A 6 -2.50 -4.30 -33.24
CA GLY A 6 -1.63 -3.78 -32.17
C GLY A 6 -2.29 -2.92 -31.07
N LEU A 7 -3.54 -3.17 -30.68
CA LEU A 7 -4.24 -2.52 -29.57
C LEU A 7 -4.56 -3.54 -28.47
N LEU A 8 -4.18 -3.18 -27.23
CA LEU A 8 -4.35 -4.00 -26.03
C LEU A 8 -5.84 -4.16 -25.67
N PRO A 9 -6.28 -5.32 -25.15
CA PRO A 9 -7.67 -5.53 -24.81
C PRO A 9 -8.12 -4.66 -23.63
N ARG A 10 -9.40 -4.27 -23.61
CA ARG A 10 -10.02 -3.42 -22.56
C ARG A 10 -9.84 -3.92 -21.12
N TRP A 11 -9.55 -5.21 -20.91
CA TRP A 11 -9.26 -5.83 -19.61
C TRP A 11 -7.78 -5.74 -19.19
N TYR A 12 -6.93 -5.09 -19.99
CA TYR A 12 -5.50 -5.00 -19.78
C TYR A 12 -5.14 -3.60 -19.25
N SER A 13 -4.98 -3.47 -17.93
CA SER A 13 -4.52 -2.22 -17.33
C SER A 13 -3.93 -2.47 -15.94
N PHE A 14 -2.63 -2.18 -15.78
CA PHE A 14 -2.03 -1.78 -14.49
C PHE A 14 -1.87 -2.85 -13.38
N SER A 15 -2.57 -3.98 -13.41
CA SER A 15 -2.58 -5.00 -12.35
C SER A 15 -1.23 -5.70 -12.11
N GLY A 16 -0.33 -5.67 -13.10
CA GLY A 16 1.02 -6.23 -12.98
C GLY A 16 1.98 -5.48 -12.04
N ASN A 17 1.74 -4.19 -11.75
CA ASN A 17 2.70 -3.37 -10.99
C ASN A 17 2.35 -3.17 -9.52
N ILE A 18 1.14 -3.44 -9.05
CA ILE A 18 0.79 -3.21 -7.63
C ILE A 18 1.52 -4.18 -6.71
N LYS A 19 1.67 -5.44 -7.13
CA LYS A 19 2.43 -6.45 -6.39
C LYS A 19 3.90 -6.03 -6.26
N LEU A 20 4.45 -5.50 -7.36
CA LEU A 20 5.81 -4.96 -7.42
C LEU A 20 5.95 -3.72 -6.53
N ILE A 21 4.96 -2.81 -6.54
CA ILE A 21 4.95 -1.64 -5.66
C ILE A 21 4.91 -2.07 -4.19
N VAL A 22 4.02 -3.00 -3.81
CA VAL A 22 3.96 -3.53 -2.44
C VAL A 22 5.28 -4.16 -2.05
N GLN A 23 5.90 -4.95 -2.94
CA GLN A 23 7.18 -5.58 -2.67
C GLN A 23 8.29 -4.53 -2.49
N LYS A 24 8.38 -3.54 -3.38
CA LYS A 24 9.34 -2.43 -3.24
C LYS A 24 9.10 -1.61 -1.98
N LEU A 25 7.85 -1.37 -1.59
CA LEU A 25 7.53 -0.70 -0.34
C LEU A 25 7.95 -1.54 0.86
N ARG A 26 7.83 -2.87 0.82
CA ARG A 26 8.35 -3.76 1.87
C ARG A 26 9.88 -3.74 1.96
N ASP A 27 10.57 -3.58 0.83
CA ASP A 27 12.03 -3.47 0.78
C ASP A 27 12.52 -2.12 1.33
N ILE A 28 11.80 -1.03 1.05
CA ILE A 28 12.15 0.33 1.46
C ILE A 28 11.77 0.59 2.92
N ILE A 29 10.58 0.14 3.33
CA ILE A 29 10.04 0.40 4.66
C ILE A 29 10.56 -0.67 5.61
N PRO A 30 11.40 -0.31 6.60
CA PRO A 30 11.89 -1.27 7.58
C PRO A 30 10.74 -1.78 8.47
N GLU A 31 11.00 -2.87 9.18
CA GLU A 31 10.07 -3.32 10.22
C GLU A 31 10.01 -2.30 11.36
N ILE A 32 8.79 -1.86 11.67
CA ILE A 32 8.53 -0.91 12.74
C ILE A 32 8.11 -1.70 13.97
N LYS A 33 8.91 -1.62 15.04
CA LYS A 33 8.58 -2.27 16.30
C LYS A 33 7.36 -1.59 16.93
N PRO A 34 6.34 -2.35 17.35
CA PRO A 34 5.21 -1.78 18.04
C PRO A 34 5.62 -1.21 19.40
N ASN A 35 4.88 -0.21 19.86
CA ASN A 35 5.05 0.31 21.21
C ASN A 35 4.77 -0.82 22.21
N PRO A 36 5.66 -1.09 23.20
CA PRO A 36 5.45 -2.12 24.21
C PRO A 36 4.26 -1.85 25.13
N ARG A 37 3.73 -0.62 25.15
CA ARG A 37 2.55 -0.26 25.94
C ARG A 37 1.27 -0.42 25.11
N GLY A 38 0.34 -1.24 25.61
CA GLY A 38 -0.98 -1.45 25.00
C GLY A 38 -1.14 -2.85 24.39
N GLN A 39 -2.26 -3.06 23.69
CA GLN A 39 -2.47 -4.29 22.94
C GLN A 39 -1.58 -4.29 21.69
N PRO A 40 -0.82 -5.38 21.45
CA PRO A 40 -0.03 -5.47 20.24
C PRO A 40 -0.94 -5.41 19.01
N PRO A 41 -0.47 -4.76 17.93
CA PRO A 41 -1.22 -4.74 16.68
C PRO A 41 -1.39 -6.15 16.12
N LYS A 42 -2.53 -6.42 15.48
CA LYS A 42 -2.80 -7.73 14.86
C LYS A 42 -1.84 -8.04 13.72
N HIS A 43 -1.43 -7.00 12.99
CA HIS A 43 -0.48 -7.10 11.87
C HIS A 43 0.75 -6.20 12.11
N PRO A 44 1.86 -6.45 11.41
CA PRO A 44 3.00 -5.55 11.41
C PRO A 44 2.57 -4.11 11.06
N ILE A 45 3.07 -3.12 11.79
CA ILE A 45 2.77 -1.69 11.55
C ILE A 45 3.13 -1.30 10.11
N ARG A 46 4.18 -1.92 9.55
CA ARG A 46 4.58 -1.76 8.15
C ARG A 46 3.44 -2.04 7.17
N ASP A 47 2.65 -3.08 7.39
CA ASP A 47 1.59 -3.47 6.45
C ASP A 47 0.44 -2.45 6.46
N TYR A 48 0.07 -1.93 7.64
CA TYR A 48 -0.87 -0.80 7.74
C TYR A 48 -0.34 0.46 7.04
N LEU A 49 0.96 0.75 7.18
CA LEU A 49 1.58 1.88 6.49
C LEU A 49 1.54 1.73 4.97
N ILE A 50 1.82 0.52 4.45
CA ILE A 50 1.74 0.24 3.01
C ILE A 50 0.30 0.44 2.50
N LEU A 51 -0.71 0.00 3.25
CA LEU A 51 -2.12 0.23 2.93
C LEU A 51 -2.44 1.73 2.81
N ILE A 52 -2.01 2.53 3.79
CA ILE A 52 -2.22 3.99 3.81
C ILE A 52 -1.50 4.65 2.62
N ILE A 53 -0.26 4.25 2.33
CA ILE A 53 0.51 4.77 1.19
C ILE A 53 -0.20 4.47 -0.14
N LEU A 54 -0.73 3.25 -0.31
CA LEU A 54 -1.42 2.86 -1.54
C LEU A 54 -2.76 3.56 -1.71
N LYS A 55 -3.54 3.68 -0.64
CA LYS A 55 -4.76 4.48 -0.58
C LYS A 55 -4.47 5.90 -1.06
N GLU A 56 -3.47 6.55 -0.48
CA GLU A 56 -3.06 7.91 -0.84
C GLU A 56 -2.51 8.02 -2.27
N PHE A 57 -1.71 7.05 -2.72
CA PHE A 57 -1.17 7.01 -4.08
C PHE A 57 -2.26 6.90 -5.13
N LYS A 58 -3.31 6.11 -4.85
CA LYS A 58 -4.47 5.94 -5.73
C LYS A 58 -5.55 7.00 -5.54
N LYS A 59 -5.41 7.88 -4.54
CA LYS A 59 -6.47 8.80 -4.08
C LYS A 59 -7.78 8.05 -3.79
N ALA A 60 -7.66 6.85 -3.23
CA ALA A 60 -8.77 5.98 -2.93
C ALA A 60 -9.36 6.30 -1.56
N SER A 61 -10.61 5.89 -1.32
CA SER A 61 -11.20 5.99 0.01
C SER A 61 -10.65 4.89 0.94
N LEU A 62 -10.87 5.03 2.25
CA LEU A 62 -10.54 3.99 3.22
C LEU A 62 -11.34 2.70 2.96
N ARG A 63 -12.57 2.81 2.45
CA ARG A 63 -13.40 1.66 2.08
C ARG A 63 -12.85 0.92 0.87
N ASP A 64 -12.37 1.65 -0.12
CA ASP A 64 -11.71 1.04 -1.29
C ASP A 64 -10.39 0.37 -0.86
N ALA A 65 -9.67 0.95 0.10
CA ALA A 65 -8.45 0.35 0.64
C ALA A 65 -8.72 -0.99 1.36
N GLU A 66 -9.81 -1.04 2.11
CA GLU A 66 -10.32 -2.26 2.73
C GLU A 66 -10.68 -3.32 1.68
N THR A 67 -11.45 -2.98 0.64
CA THR A 67 -11.93 -3.99 -0.33
C THR A 67 -10.86 -4.46 -1.29
N ASP A 68 -9.97 -3.57 -1.72
CA ASP A 68 -9.12 -3.83 -2.87
C ASP A 68 -7.71 -4.33 -2.48
N TRP A 69 -7.24 -3.98 -1.28
CA TRP A 69 -5.82 -4.14 -0.92
C TRP A 69 -5.57 -4.82 0.43
N SER A 70 -6.50 -4.73 1.39
CA SER A 70 -6.25 -5.22 2.75
C SER A 70 -5.96 -6.72 2.79
N GLU A 71 -6.75 -7.52 2.08
CA GLU A 71 -6.54 -8.98 1.99
C GLU A 71 -5.20 -9.33 1.33
N TYR A 72 -4.79 -8.58 0.30
CA TYR A 72 -3.52 -8.82 -0.38
C TYR A 72 -2.31 -8.50 0.51
N ILE A 73 -2.38 -7.43 1.31
CA ILE A 73 -1.25 -6.94 2.09
C ILE A 73 -1.17 -7.64 3.45
N CYS A 74 -2.29 -7.74 4.15
CA CYS A 74 -2.38 -8.27 5.51
C CYS A 74 -2.76 -9.75 5.55
N GLY A 75 -3.15 -10.36 4.43
CA GLY A 75 -3.63 -11.75 4.36
C GLY A 75 -5.08 -11.95 4.81
N GLU A 76 -5.72 -10.90 5.33
CA GLU A 76 -7.12 -10.87 5.69
C GLU A 76 -7.71 -9.47 5.45
N ARG A 77 -9.04 -9.38 5.40
CA ARG A 77 -9.72 -8.10 5.23
C ARG A 77 -9.61 -7.26 6.51
N ILE A 78 -9.07 -6.06 6.38
CA ILE A 78 -8.94 -5.09 7.48
C ILE A 78 -10.01 -4.00 7.33
N ASP A 79 -10.86 -3.86 8.35
CA ASP A 79 -11.91 -2.85 8.36
C ASP A 79 -11.35 -1.43 8.27
N HIS A 80 -12.03 -0.57 7.50
CA HIS A 80 -11.65 0.84 7.28
C HIS A 80 -11.48 1.64 8.57
N SER A 81 -12.19 1.30 9.67
CA SER A 81 -12.00 1.97 10.97
C SER A 81 -10.63 1.69 11.59
N VAL A 82 -10.11 0.46 11.41
CA VAL A 82 -8.77 0.07 11.86
C VAL A 82 -7.70 0.74 11.00
N ILE A 83 -7.91 0.79 9.69
CA ILE A 83 -7.01 1.51 8.77
C ILE A 83 -6.95 3.00 9.18
N HIS A 84 -8.10 3.61 9.47
CA HIS A 84 -8.17 4.99 9.92
C HIS A 84 -7.46 5.21 11.26
N TYR A 85 -7.63 4.31 12.22
CA TYR A 85 -6.90 4.38 13.49
C TYR A 85 -5.39 4.45 13.27
N TRP A 86 -4.84 3.56 12.42
CA TRP A 86 -3.41 3.59 12.12
C TRP A 86 -2.98 4.82 11.33
N GLU A 87 -3.82 5.32 10.43
CA GLU A 87 -3.57 6.57 9.72
C GLU A 87 -3.38 7.76 10.68
N GLN A 88 -4.11 7.79 11.80
CA GLN A 88 -3.99 8.85 12.81
C GLN A 88 -2.86 8.60 13.82
N ASN A 89 -2.43 7.36 14.03
CA ASN A 89 -1.51 6.98 15.11
C ASN A 89 -0.10 6.60 14.62
N ILE A 90 0.14 6.46 13.32
CA ILE A 90 1.50 6.26 12.80
C ILE A 90 2.29 7.57 12.91
N PRO A 91 3.50 7.56 13.51
CA PRO A 91 4.35 8.74 13.62
C PRO A 91 4.67 9.38 12.26
N ILE A 92 4.56 10.71 12.19
CA ILE A 92 4.69 11.50 10.95
C ILE A 92 6.07 11.39 10.31
N ASP A 93 7.11 11.17 11.12
CA ASP A 93 8.50 10.92 10.71
C ASP A 93 8.64 9.67 9.83
N ILE A 94 7.85 8.63 10.11
CA ILE A 94 7.80 7.41 9.30
C ILE A 94 7.03 7.68 7.99
N ILE A 95 5.99 8.52 8.06
CA ILE A 95 5.22 8.95 6.88
C ILE A 95 6.08 9.81 5.95
N GLU A 96 6.98 10.65 6.47
CA GLU A 96 7.92 11.44 5.67
C GLU A 96 8.95 10.56 4.94
N CYS A 97 9.47 9.52 5.60
CA CYS A 97 10.28 8.48 4.93
C CYS A 97 9.49 7.81 3.78
N GLY A 98 8.19 7.56 3.99
CA GLY A 98 7.26 7.09 2.94
C GLY A 98 6.97 8.12 1.83
N LYS A 99 7.02 9.43 2.12
CA LYS A 99 6.86 10.51 1.11
C LYS A 99 8.08 10.61 0.18
N ASP A 100 9.29 10.27 0.65
CA ASP A 100 10.43 10.11 -0.25
C ASP A 100 10.30 8.86 -1.12
N GLY A 101 9.75 7.76 -0.57
CA GLY A 101 9.28 6.62 -1.36
C GLY A 101 8.23 6.99 -2.41
N ARG A 102 7.37 7.99 -2.16
CA ARG A 102 6.41 8.53 -3.15
C ARG A 102 7.10 9.23 -4.32
N LYS A 103 8.21 9.95 -4.09
CA LYS A 103 9.04 10.53 -5.18
C LYS A 103 9.69 9.43 -6.01
N GLU A 104 10.23 8.41 -5.36
CA GLU A 104 10.89 7.29 -6.03
C GLU A 104 9.89 6.42 -6.82
N ALA A 105 8.73 6.12 -6.25
CA ALA A 105 7.63 5.42 -6.95
C ALA A 105 7.08 6.24 -8.13
N ARG A 106 7.01 7.57 -8.01
CA ARG A 106 6.67 8.46 -9.15
C ARG A 106 7.75 8.45 -10.24
N ARG A 107 9.03 8.32 -9.87
CA ARG A 107 10.18 8.25 -10.78
C ARG A 107 10.23 6.93 -11.56
N ILE A 108 9.96 5.81 -10.88
CA ILE A 108 9.90 4.47 -11.48
C ILE A 108 8.70 4.32 -12.43
N PHE A 109 7.61 5.06 -12.19
CA PHE A 109 6.38 4.94 -12.98
C PHE A 109 6.33 5.84 -14.25
N TRP A 110 7.31 6.75 -14.42
CA TRP A 110 7.46 7.64 -15.58
C TRP A 110 8.79 7.40 -16.33
N LEU A 111 9.33 6.18 -16.24
CA LEU A 111 10.36 5.59 -17.11
C LEU A 111 9.74 4.38 -17.82
#